data_AF-A0A8S4SKA3-F1
#
_entry.id   AF-A0A8S4SKA3-F1
#
_cell.length_a   1.000
_cell.length_b   1.000
_cell.length_c   1.000
_cell.angle_alpha   90.00
_cell.angle_beta   90.00
_cell.angle_gamma   90.00
#
_symmetry.space_group_name_H-M   'P 1'
#
loop_
_entity.id
_entity.type
_entity.pdbx_description
1 polymer ?
#
loop_
_entity_poly.entity_id
_entity_poly.type
_entity_poly.pdbx_seq_one_letter_code
_entity_poly.pdbx_strand_id
1 'polypeptide(L)'
;MEVGARALDVLPLLQERVASLTGGRDRRGGPIIWFPANSRRDRVTPDDYRRLLHYLISIPSETVRSHGFIILIDMRGSAWAAIKPILKVLQEHFSSSVHQALVVKPDNFWQKQRTTIGAHKYKFETTMISLEALPKVIDSTQLTPDLDGTLQYDHAQWIDLRLALEELMWQAGELLDRLDDLQEDVARADFADDVTGARRAIDAHADINKRLAKVPVDELEAQGERVVQRLESAAAACAEASGGGATEAAFHCGSPAALRAQLSAVRSAHAHAHKLWQHKKMQLDQCFQLRLFEQDCEKMLEWIVNHRTAFLATYVEIGRSCSAAKRLQEEHARFAAACTGGGRPSVARVTAAARRLADKRHYAEPQITALAHRLERAYKQLSAG
;
A
#
# COMPACT_ATOMS: atom_id res chain seq x y z
N MET A 1 12.80 7.31 -5.18
CA MET A 1 12.02 8.55 -5.10
C MET A 1 12.54 9.31 -3.90
N GLU A 2 12.99 10.56 -4.07
CA GLU A 2 13.18 11.41 -2.88
C GLU A 2 11.83 11.47 -2.15
N VAL A 3 11.83 11.11 -0.87
CA VAL A 3 10.64 11.26 -0.03
C VAL A 3 10.27 12.74 -0.09
N GLY A 4 9.12 13.06 -0.67
CA GLY A 4 8.66 14.44 -0.77
C GLY A 4 8.58 15.06 0.62
N ALA A 5 9.02 16.31 0.75
CA ALA A 5 8.92 17.04 2.02
C ALA A 5 7.46 17.05 2.52
N ARG A 6 7.26 16.77 3.81
CA ARG A 6 5.94 16.81 4.46
C ARG A 6 5.71 18.14 5.16
N ALA A 7 4.45 18.49 5.39
CA ALA A 7 4.02 19.61 6.21
C ALA A 7 4.70 19.59 7.58
N LEU A 8 4.84 18.40 8.17
CA LEU A 8 5.50 18.18 9.46
C LEU A 8 6.97 18.65 9.44
N ASP A 9 7.69 18.44 8.34
CA ASP A 9 9.12 18.74 8.21
C ASP A 9 9.40 20.26 8.13
N VAL A 10 8.37 21.04 7.79
CA VAL A 10 8.41 22.51 7.68
C VAL A 10 7.40 23.21 8.60
N LEU A 11 6.82 22.48 9.56
CA LEU A 11 5.73 22.95 10.41
C LEU A 11 6.03 24.27 11.14
N PRO A 12 7.23 24.49 11.73
CA PRO A 12 7.53 25.78 12.36
C PRO A 12 7.44 26.96 11.39
N LEU A 13 7.88 26.77 10.15
CA LEU A 13 7.85 27.81 9.10
C LEU A 13 6.43 28.08 8.62
N LEU A 14 5.59 27.04 8.57
CA LEU A 14 4.16 27.17 8.32
C LEU A 14 3.49 27.94 9.47
N GLN A 15 3.69 27.54 10.73
CA GLN A 15 3.09 28.21 11.89
C GLN A 15 3.50 29.69 12.01
N GLU A 16 4.74 30.02 11.67
CA GLU A 16 5.22 31.42 11.60
C GLU A 16 4.71 32.18 10.36
N ARG A 17 3.93 31.52 9.50
CA ARG A 17 3.35 32.05 8.26
C ARG A 17 4.41 32.72 7.38
N VAL A 18 5.58 32.08 7.25
CA VAL A 18 6.71 32.59 6.44
C VAL A 18 6.28 32.75 4.97
N ALA A 19 5.52 31.79 4.45
CA ALA A 19 4.82 31.87 3.18
C ALA A 19 3.53 31.03 3.26
N SER A 20 2.57 31.33 2.39
CA SER A 20 1.27 30.66 2.33
C SER A 20 0.90 30.32 0.89
N LEU A 21 0.39 29.10 0.70
CA LEU A 21 -0.29 28.68 -0.53
C LEU A 21 -1.79 28.86 -0.28
N THR A 22 -2.31 30.05 -0.58
CA THR A 22 -3.70 30.43 -0.25
C THR A 22 -4.71 29.73 -1.14
N GLY A 23 -4.26 29.19 -2.27
CA GLY A 23 -5.10 28.57 -3.28
C GLY A 23 -5.53 29.50 -4.42
N GLY A 24 -5.23 30.80 -4.28
CA GLY A 24 -5.46 31.78 -5.33
C GLY A 24 -4.65 31.50 -6.60
N ARG A 25 -5.19 31.94 -7.74
CA ARG A 25 -4.61 31.78 -9.07
C ARG A 25 -4.46 33.12 -9.80
N ASP A 26 -3.45 33.22 -10.65
CA ASP A 26 -3.35 34.32 -11.61
C ASP A 26 -4.37 34.15 -12.76
N ARG A 27 -4.44 35.12 -13.67
CA ARG A 27 -5.35 35.04 -14.83
C ARG A 27 -5.04 33.91 -15.82
N ARG A 28 -3.86 33.30 -15.72
CA ARG A 28 -3.44 32.16 -16.54
C ARG A 28 -3.81 30.84 -15.85
N GLY A 29 -4.30 30.86 -14.61
CA GLY A 29 -4.56 29.67 -13.79
C GLY A 29 -3.36 29.21 -12.96
N GLY A 30 -2.24 29.94 -13.01
CA GLY A 30 -1.01 29.67 -12.29
C GLY A 30 -1.16 29.90 -10.77
N PRO A 31 -0.59 29.02 -9.94
CA PRO A 31 -0.75 29.07 -8.49
C PRO A 31 0.03 30.26 -7.87
N ILE A 32 -0.52 30.82 -6.80
CA ILE A 32 0.10 31.94 -6.07
C ILE A 32 0.72 31.42 -4.77
N ILE A 33 2.02 31.67 -4.57
CA ILE A 33 2.66 31.59 -3.25
C ILE A 33 2.84 33.01 -2.73
N TRP A 34 2.27 33.26 -1.55
CA TRP A 34 2.29 34.58 -0.93
C TRP A 34 3.21 34.61 0.29
N PHE A 35 4.13 35.57 0.31
CA PHE A 35 4.96 35.93 1.46
C PHE A 35 4.32 37.16 2.14
N PRO A 36 3.59 37.00 3.26
CA PRO A 36 2.88 38.10 3.93
C PRO A 36 3.83 39.13 4.52
N ALA A 37 3.33 40.34 4.76
CA ALA A 37 4.06 41.34 5.53
C ALA A 37 4.42 40.74 6.89
N ASN A 38 5.71 40.61 7.19
CA ASN A 38 6.19 39.93 8.38
C ASN A 38 7.39 40.68 8.94
N SER A 39 7.27 41.12 10.19
CA SER A 39 8.27 41.90 10.92
C SER A 39 9.46 41.08 11.41
N ARG A 40 9.41 39.75 11.30
CA ARG A 40 10.44 38.80 11.77
C ARG A 40 11.16 38.08 10.61
N ARG A 41 11.10 38.61 9.40
CA ARG A 41 11.75 38.03 8.19
C ARG A 41 13.26 37.85 8.33
N ASP A 42 13.90 38.64 9.18
CA ASP A 42 15.32 38.56 9.51
C ASP A 42 15.74 37.25 10.19
N ARG A 43 14.79 36.52 10.79
CA ARG A 43 15.04 35.25 11.47
C ARG A 43 15.01 34.02 10.55
N VAL A 44 14.51 34.17 9.33
CA VAL A 44 14.33 33.07 8.39
C VAL A 44 15.57 32.93 7.51
N THR A 45 16.19 31.76 7.52
CA THR A 45 17.42 31.51 6.75
C THR A 45 17.11 31.17 5.28
N PRO A 46 18.09 31.30 4.37
CA PRO A 46 17.93 30.84 2.99
C PRO A 46 17.52 29.36 2.87
N ASP A 47 18.04 28.50 3.76
CA ASP A 47 17.67 27.08 3.77
C ASP A 47 16.22 26.86 4.20
N ASP A 48 15.73 27.63 5.18
CA ASP A 48 14.31 27.58 5.59
C ASP A 48 13.39 27.92 4.42
N TYR A 49 13.70 29.00 3.69
CA TYR A 49 12.95 29.34 2.47
C TYR A 49 13.00 28.21 1.44
N ARG A 50 14.17 27.59 1.24
CA ARG A 50 14.34 26.49 0.29
C ARG A 50 13.46 25.29 0.67
N ARG A 51 13.48 24.86 1.93
CA ARG A 51 12.68 23.74 2.43
C ARG A 51 11.19 24.02 2.34
N LEU A 52 10.76 25.21 2.78
CA LEU A 52 9.36 25.63 2.70
C LEU A 52 8.86 25.70 1.26
N LEU A 53 9.62 26.31 0.36
CA LEU A 53 9.25 26.42 -1.05
C LEU A 53 9.19 25.05 -1.73
N HIS A 54 10.13 24.15 -1.43
CA HIS A 54 10.09 22.79 -1.95
C HIS A 54 8.79 22.08 -1.58
N TYR A 55 8.35 22.22 -0.33
CA TYR A 55 7.07 21.71 0.14
C TYR A 55 5.87 22.40 -0.55
N LEU A 56 5.78 23.73 -0.52
CA LEU A 56 4.61 24.43 -1.07
C LEU A 56 4.46 24.24 -2.59
N ILE A 57 5.57 24.18 -3.33
CA ILE A 57 5.57 23.94 -4.78
C ILE A 57 5.16 22.50 -5.11
N SER A 58 5.36 21.53 -4.22
CA SER A 58 4.96 20.14 -4.48
C SER A 58 3.46 19.90 -4.36
N ILE A 59 2.69 20.81 -3.75
CA ILE A 59 1.26 20.61 -3.43
C ILE A 59 0.35 20.71 -4.66
N PRO A 60 0.44 21.75 -5.53
CA PRO A 60 -0.44 21.83 -6.70
C PRO A 60 -0.18 20.68 -7.67
N SER A 61 -1.23 20.25 -8.38
CA SER A 61 -1.12 19.21 -9.40
C SER A 61 -0.19 19.65 -10.54
N GLU A 62 0.37 18.69 -11.28
CA GLU A 62 1.28 18.96 -12.39
C GLU A 62 0.68 19.92 -13.44
N THR A 63 -0.59 19.74 -13.78
CA THR A 63 -1.35 20.63 -14.67
C THR A 63 -1.41 22.07 -14.16
N VAL A 64 -1.49 22.27 -12.84
CA VAL A 64 -1.49 23.61 -12.25
C VAL A 64 -0.07 24.18 -12.23
N ARG A 65 0.93 23.37 -11.86
CA ARG A 65 2.34 23.80 -11.79
C ARG A 65 2.92 24.18 -13.15
N SER A 66 2.46 23.58 -14.24
CA SER A 66 2.95 23.85 -15.60
C SER A 66 2.74 25.30 -16.05
N HIS A 67 1.80 26.02 -15.43
CA HIS A 67 1.58 27.46 -15.67
C HIS A 67 2.67 28.33 -15.04
N GLY A 68 3.47 27.79 -14.12
CA GLY A 68 4.43 28.52 -13.30
C GLY A 68 3.76 29.34 -12.20
N PHE A 69 4.49 29.55 -11.11
CA PHE A 69 4.02 30.22 -9.91
C PHE A 69 4.13 31.74 -10.03
N ILE A 70 3.11 32.43 -9.52
CA ILE A 70 3.27 33.83 -9.10
C ILE A 70 3.79 33.83 -7.67
N ILE A 71 4.93 34.50 -7.47
CA ILE A 71 5.49 34.73 -6.15
C ILE A 71 5.09 36.14 -5.72
N LEU A 72 4.13 36.24 -4.80
CA LEU A 72 3.66 37.51 -4.28
C LEU A 72 4.39 37.83 -2.98
N ILE A 73 5.25 38.85 -2.97
CA ILE A 73 6.03 39.25 -1.81
C ILE A 73 5.51 40.58 -1.28
N ASP A 74 4.86 40.53 -0.13
CA ASP A 74 4.43 41.75 0.55
C ASP A 74 5.58 42.38 1.34
N MET A 75 6.12 43.46 0.80
CA MET A 75 7.22 44.23 1.39
C MET A 75 6.69 45.42 2.22
N ARG A 76 5.38 45.58 2.38
CA ARG A 76 4.83 46.65 3.25
C ARG A 76 5.36 46.46 4.67
N GLY A 77 5.87 47.54 5.26
CA GLY A 77 6.51 47.51 6.58
C GLY A 77 7.90 46.87 6.63
N SER A 78 8.52 46.52 5.49
CA SER A 78 9.86 45.92 5.41
C SER A 78 10.77 46.67 4.43
N ALA A 79 12.08 46.58 4.64
CA ALA A 79 13.08 47.09 3.70
C ALA A 79 13.38 46.07 2.59
N TRP A 80 13.84 46.55 1.43
CA TRP A 80 14.27 45.69 0.30
C TRP A 80 15.29 44.62 0.71
N ALA A 81 16.19 44.93 1.65
CA ALA A 81 17.17 43.97 2.16
C ALA A 81 16.54 42.72 2.77
N ALA A 82 15.36 42.84 3.40
CA ALA A 82 14.66 41.72 4.04
C ALA A 82 14.04 40.74 3.05
N ILE A 83 13.81 41.14 1.80
CA ILE A 83 13.20 40.26 0.78
C ILE A 83 14.21 39.68 -0.22
N LYS A 84 15.43 40.23 -0.27
CA LYS A 84 16.51 39.71 -1.13
C LYS A 84 16.76 38.20 -0.94
N PRO A 85 16.77 37.62 0.28
CA PRO A 85 16.99 36.19 0.47
C PRO A 85 15.95 35.33 -0.26
N ILE A 86 14.68 35.73 -0.24
CA ILE A 86 13.58 35.02 -0.92
C ILE A 86 13.85 34.94 -2.42
N LEU A 87 14.16 36.08 -3.06
CA LEU A 87 14.42 36.15 -4.50
C LEU A 87 15.67 35.37 -4.91
N LYS A 88 16.71 35.36 -4.06
CA LYS A 88 17.92 34.56 -4.30
C LYS A 88 17.62 33.06 -4.29
N VAL A 89 16.93 32.57 -3.25
CA VAL A 89 16.56 31.16 -3.14
C VAL A 89 15.70 30.71 -4.31
N LEU A 90 14.72 31.52 -4.73
CA LEU A 90 13.89 31.25 -5.90
C LEU A 90 14.74 31.13 -7.18
N GLN A 91 15.71 32.01 -7.39
CA GLN A 91 16.57 31.95 -8.57
C GLN A 91 17.51 30.73 -8.57
N GLU A 92 18.07 30.41 -7.40
CA GLU A 92 19.06 29.35 -7.26
C GLU A 92 18.42 27.97 -7.40
N HIS A 93 17.21 27.79 -6.86
CA HIS A 93 16.59 26.47 -6.74
C HIS A 93 15.30 26.28 -7.54
N PHE A 94 14.54 27.33 -7.83
CA PHE A 94 13.16 27.22 -8.34
C PHE A 94 12.90 28.07 -9.59
N SER A 95 13.94 28.51 -10.29
CA SER A 95 13.80 29.53 -11.36
C SER A 95 12.89 29.09 -12.50
N SER A 96 12.85 27.78 -12.82
CA SER A 96 11.98 27.22 -13.85
C SER A 96 10.53 27.10 -13.43
N SER A 97 10.26 27.09 -12.11
CA SER A 97 8.91 27.02 -11.56
C SER A 97 8.27 28.40 -11.40
N VAL A 98 9.05 29.49 -11.39
CA VAL A 98 8.54 30.85 -11.19
C VAL A 98 8.18 31.47 -12.53
N HIS A 99 6.92 31.86 -12.69
CA HIS A 99 6.49 32.69 -13.82
C HIS A 99 6.90 34.15 -13.61
N GLN A 100 6.53 34.73 -12.46
CA GLN A 100 6.81 36.12 -12.12
C GLN A 100 6.83 36.32 -10.60
N ALA A 101 7.67 37.23 -10.12
CA ALA A 101 7.66 37.72 -8.74
C ALA A 101 7.05 39.12 -8.69
N LEU A 102 5.95 39.27 -7.96
CA LEU A 102 5.28 40.55 -7.70
C LEU A 102 5.64 41.03 -6.31
N VAL A 103 6.29 42.18 -6.20
CA VAL A 103 6.69 42.76 -4.92
C VAL A 103 5.75 43.93 -4.59
N VAL A 104 4.88 43.73 -3.60
CA VAL A 104 3.96 44.76 -3.13
C VAL A 104 4.75 45.77 -2.29
N LYS A 105 4.80 47.01 -2.75
CA LYS A 105 5.57 48.09 -2.13
C LYS A 105 4.66 49.00 -1.27
N PRO A 106 5.21 49.68 -0.24
CA PRO A 106 4.50 50.77 0.43
C PRO A 106 4.17 51.93 -0.53
N ASP A 107 3.10 52.70 -0.28
CA ASP A 107 2.66 53.78 -1.16
C ASP A 107 3.72 54.91 -1.28
N ASN A 108 4.34 55.27 -0.15
CA ASN A 108 5.36 56.33 -0.07
C ASN A 108 6.77 55.88 -0.51
N PHE A 109 6.92 54.68 -1.07
CA PHE A 109 8.23 54.08 -1.36
C PHE A 109 9.03 54.86 -2.43
N TRP A 110 8.36 55.38 -3.46
CA TRP A 110 9.02 56.12 -4.55
C TRP A 110 9.59 57.48 -4.13
N GLN A 111 9.14 58.04 -3.00
CA GLN A 111 9.55 59.38 -2.58
C GLN A 111 10.87 59.41 -1.79
N LYS A 112 11.35 58.27 -1.25
CA LYS A 112 12.53 58.26 -0.35
C LYS A 112 13.73 57.44 -0.84
N GLN A 113 13.55 56.41 -1.67
CA GLN A 113 14.66 55.63 -2.24
C GLN A 113 14.29 55.05 -3.61
N ARG A 114 15.01 55.44 -4.68
CA ARG A 114 14.96 54.76 -5.98
C ARG A 114 15.77 53.46 -5.91
N THR A 115 15.23 52.41 -5.31
CA THR A 115 15.75 51.05 -5.57
C THR A 115 15.22 50.57 -6.92
N THR A 116 15.95 50.88 -7.99
CA THR A 116 15.68 50.32 -9.30
C THR A 116 16.07 48.84 -9.26
N ILE A 117 15.10 47.94 -9.31
CA ILE A 117 15.38 46.54 -9.66
C ILE A 117 15.80 46.59 -11.13
N GLY A 118 17.07 46.32 -11.42
CA GLY A 118 17.53 46.23 -12.80
C GLY A 118 16.73 45.15 -13.53
N ALA A 119 16.23 45.48 -14.71
CA ALA A 119 15.74 44.47 -15.64
C ALA A 119 16.82 43.39 -15.79
N HIS A 120 16.44 42.11 -15.77
CA HIS A 120 17.35 40.94 -15.87
C HIS A 120 18.22 40.62 -14.65
N LYS A 121 17.95 41.20 -13.47
CA LYS A 121 18.67 40.80 -12.24
C LYS A 121 18.44 39.35 -11.83
N TYR A 122 17.23 38.84 -12.06
CA TYR A 122 16.85 37.48 -11.73
C TYR A 122 16.47 36.67 -12.98
N LYS A 123 16.51 35.34 -12.88
CA LYS A 123 16.14 34.40 -13.97
C LYS A 123 14.64 34.43 -14.34
N PHE A 124 13.83 35.16 -13.59
CA PHE A 124 12.40 35.34 -13.80
C PHE A 124 12.04 36.83 -13.70
N GLU A 125 10.90 37.21 -14.25
CA GLU A 125 10.43 38.59 -14.20
C GLU A 125 10.12 39.02 -12.76
N THR A 126 10.56 40.22 -12.37
CA THR A 126 10.30 40.78 -11.03
C THR A 126 9.74 42.19 -11.17
N THR A 127 8.53 42.40 -10.65
CA THR A 127 7.78 43.66 -10.83
C THR A 127 7.40 44.25 -9.48
N MET A 128 7.71 45.53 -9.28
CA MET A 128 7.25 46.30 -8.12
C MET A 128 5.85 46.84 -8.39
N ILE A 129 4.90 46.54 -7.51
CA ILE A 129 3.48 46.91 -7.70
C ILE A 129 2.92 47.56 -6.44
N SER A 130 2.04 48.55 -6.58
CA SER A 130 1.25 49.07 -5.45
C SER A 130 0.11 48.12 -5.15
N LEU A 131 -0.42 48.18 -3.92
CA LEU A 131 -1.59 47.40 -3.52
C LEU A 131 -2.78 47.64 -4.46
N GLU A 132 -3.08 48.91 -4.75
CA GLU A 132 -4.17 49.34 -5.66
C GLU A 132 -4.03 48.81 -7.11
N ALA A 133 -2.81 48.49 -7.54
CA ALA A 133 -2.57 47.99 -8.89
C ALA A 133 -2.62 46.45 -8.95
N LEU A 134 -2.62 45.75 -7.82
CA LEU A 134 -2.61 44.29 -7.77
C LEU A 134 -3.84 43.65 -8.44
N PRO A 135 -5.08 44.19 -8.29
CA PRO A 135 -6.26 43.71 -9.02
C PRO A 135 -6.13 43.77 -10.56
N LYS A 136 -5.21 44.61 -11.08
CA LYS A 136 -4.94 44.69 -12.51
C LYS A 136 -4.12 43.53 -13.04
N VAL A 137 -3.56 42.67 -12.18
CA VAL A 137 -2.75 41.50 -12.56
C VAL A 137 -3.38 40.20 -12.08
N ILE A 138 -3.93 40.19 -10.87
CA ILE A 138 -4.59 39.05 -10.24
C ILE A 138 -6.02 39.46 -9.91
N ASP A 139 -7.01 38.62 -10.16
CA ASP A 139 -8.40 38.93 -9.81
C ASP A 139 -8.57 39.06 -8.28
N SER A 140 -9.38 40.03 -7.82
CA SER A 140 -9.60 40.25 -6.39
C SER A 140 -10.19 39.02 -5.67
N THR A 141 -10.92 38.15 -6.37
CA THR A 141 -11.42 36.88 -5.83
C THR A 141 -10.34 35.85 -5.56
N GLN A 142 -9.12 36.07 -6.07
CA GLN A 142 -7.96 35.19 -5.92
C GLN A 142 -6.93 35.73 -4.92
N LEU A 143 -7.22 36.88 -4.29
CA LEU A 143 -6.38 37.54 -3.31
C LEU A 143 -7.04 37.52 -1.93
N THR A 144 -6.26 37.35 -0.86
CA THR A 144 -6.78 37.38 0.51
C THR A 144 -7.13 38.82 0.93
N PRO A 145 -7.94 39.01 2.00
CA PRO A 145 -8.29 40.34 2.51
C PRO A 145 -7.09 41.20 2.90
N ASP A 146 -5.97 40.57 3.33
CA ASP A 146 -4.70 41.27 3.59
C ASP A 146 -4.16 42.03 2.37
N LEU A 147 -4.60 41.67 1.17
CA LEU A 147 -4.19 42.20 -0.13
C LEU A 147 -5.34 42.88 -0.89
N ASP A 148 -6.35 43.37 -0.18
CA ASP A 148 -7.58 43.99 -0.72
C ASP A 148 -8.38 43.06 -1.67
N GLY A 149 -8.34 41.76 -1.39
CA GLY A 149 -9.13 40.74 -2.10
C GLY A 149 -10.27 40.14 -1.27
N THR A 150 -10.95 39.15 -1.84
CA THR A 150 -12.11 38.48 -1.23
C THR A 150 -11.91 36.97 -1.01
N LEU A 151 -10.75 36.41 -1.35
CA LEU A 151 -10.44 35.00 -1.13
C LEU A 151 -10.35 34.69 0.36
N GLN A 152 -11.28 33.88 0.87
CA GLN A 152 -11.22 33.40 2.24
C GLN A 152 -10.11 32.37 2.40
N TYR A 153 -9.23 32.60 3.36
CA TYR A 153 -8.11 31.72 3.67
C TYR A 153 -7.89 31.64 5.18
N ASP A 154 -8.11 30.45 5.74
CA ASP A 154 -7.74 30.14 7.11
C ASP A 154 -6.44 29.33 7.12
N HIS A 155 -5.37 29.96 7.59
CA HIS A 155 -4.04 29.34 7.61
C HIS A 155 -3.93 28.19 8.60
N ALA A 156 -4.57 28.32 9.78
CA ALA A 156 -4.52 27.29 10.81
C ALA A 156 -5.29 26.05 10.34
N GLN A 157 -6.49 26.25 9.80
CA GLN A 157 -7.26 25.17 9.20
C GLN A 157 -6.52 24.49 8.05
N TRP A 158 -5.83 25.26 7.19
CA TRP A 158 -5.04 24.71 6.10
C TRP A 158 -3.89 23.81 6.60
N ILE A 159 -3.17 24.23 7.65
CA ILE A 159 -2.10 23.43 8.26
C ILE A 159 -2.68 22.14 8.85
N ASP A 160 -3.74 22.24 9.64
CA ASP A 160 -4.37 21.09 10.30
C ASP A 160 -4.88 20.05 9.30
N LEU A 161 -5.40 20.51 8.16
CA LEU A 161 -5.86 19.62 7.08
C LEU A 161 -4.70 18.99 6.32
N ARG A 162 -3.61 19.74 6.06
CA ARG A 162 -2.40 19.17 5.42
C ARG A 162 -1.76 18.10 6.28
N LEU A 163 -1.60 18.35 7.57
CA LEU A 163 -1.04 17.37 8.51
C LEU A 163 -1.90 16.09 8.52
N ALA A 164 -3.22 16.23 8.69
CA ALA A 164 -4.12 15.08 8.73
C ALA A 164 -4.15 14.29 7.40
N LEU A 165 -4.16 14.99 6.26
CA LEU A 165 -4.13 14.36 4.94
C LEU A 165 -2.83 13.59 4.72
N GLU A 166 -1.68 14.20 4.99
CA GLU A 166 -0.38 13.59 4.74
C GLU A 166 -0.10 12.42 5.68
N GLU A 167 -0.49 12.52 6.95
CA GLU A 167 -0.41 11.41 7.90
C GLU A 167 -1.22 10.21 7.40
N LEU A 168 -2.44 10.46 6.95
CA LEU A 168 -3.30 9.41 6.41
C LEU A 168 -2.75 8.80 5.11
N MET A 169 -2.21 9.63 4.21
CA MET A 169 -1.57 9.15 2.98
C MET A 169 -0.33 8.29 3.30
N TRP A 170 0.45 8.66 4.31
CA TRP A 170 1.58 7.87 4.80
C TRP A 170 1.13 6.52 5.35
N GLN A 171 0.15 6.53 6.26
CA GLN A 171 -0.42 5.30 6.83
C GLN A 171 -1.00 4.39 5.74
N ALA A 172 -1.70 4.95 4.75
CA ALA A 172 -2.21 4.18 3.62
C ALA A 172 -1.07 3.53 2.81
N GLY A 173 0.03 4.25 2.58
CA GLY A 173 1.24 3.72 1.94
C GLY A 173 1.85 2.56 2.73
N GLU A 174 2.06 2.72 4.04
CA GLU A 174 2.60 1.65 4.90
C GLU A 174 1.70 0.40 4.93
N LEU A 175 0.37 0.57 4.89
CA LEU A 175 -0.54 -0.56 4.81
C LEU A 175 -0.48 -1.26 3.45
N LEU A 176 -0.31 -0.53 2.35
CA LEU A 176 -0.12 -1.11 1.03
C LEU A 176 1.17 -1.94 0.98
N ASP A 177 2.29 -1.39 1.43
CA ASP A 177 3.58 -2.10 1.47
C ASP A 177 3.47 -3.38 2.32
N ARG A 178 2.85 -3.28 3.50
CA ARG A 178 2.60 -4.45 4.37
C ARG A 178 1.70 -5.49 3.72
N LEU A 179 0.70 -5.06 2.95
CA LEU A 179 -0.21 -5.96 2.24
C LEU A 179 0.51 -6.66 1.08
N ASP A 180 1.41 -5.97 0.38
CA ASP A 180 2.23 -6.56 -0.68
C ASP A 180 3.20 -7.59 -0.11
N ASP A 181 3.87 -7.30 1.02
CA ASP A 181 4.71 -8.28 1.73
C ASP A 181 3.92 -9.55 2.11
N LEU A 182 2.69 -9.39 2.61
CA LEU A 182 1.82 -10.53 2.95
C LEU A 182 1.40 -11.33 1.72
N GLN A 183 1.17 -10.67 0.58
CA GLN A 183 0.87 -11.35 -0.68
C GLN A 183 2.08 -12.15 -1.18
N GLU A 184 3.30 -11.60 -1.05
CA GLU A 184 4.53 -12.34 -1.35
C GLU A 184 4.72 -13.55 -0.44
N ASP A 185 4.48 -13.40 0.86
CA ASP A 185 4.53 -14.50 1.83
C ASP A 185 3.56 -15.63 1.44
N VAL A 186 2.34 -15.29 1.01
CA VAL A 186 1.35 -16.27 0.49
C VAL A 186 1.86 -16.94 -0.78
N ALA A 187 2.45 -16.19 -1.70
CA ALA A 187 2.94 -16.72 -2.98
C ALA A 187 4.09 -17.72 -2.78
N ARG A 188 4.99 -17.47 -1.82
CA ARG A 188 6.17 -18.30 -1.49
C ARG A 188 5.84 -19.59 -0.73
N ALA A 189 4.59 -19.84 -0.33
CA ALA A 189 4.25 -21.06 0.40
C ALA A 189 4.33 -22.31 -0.50
N ASP A 190 5.45 -23.03 -0.47
CA ASP A 190 5.65 -24.21 -1.32
C ASP A 190 4.92 -25.46 -0.83
N PHE A 191 4.67 -26.39 -1.76
CA PHE A 191 4.16 -27.72 -1.43
C PHE A 191 5.29 -28.60 -0.90
N ALA A 192 5.06 -29.23 0.24
CA ALA A 192 6.02 -30.15 0.82
C ALA A 192 5.90 -31.56 0.23
N ASP A 193 6.99 -32.32 0.31
CA ASP A 193 7.09 -33.71 -0.17
C ASP A 193 6.71 -34.76 0.89
N ASP A 194 6.48 -34.35 2.14
CA ASP A 194 6.07 -35.22 3.24
C ASP A 194 4.97 -34.60 4.12
N VAL A 195 4.37 -35.43 4.98
CA VAL A 195 3.25 -35.05 5.87
C VAL A 195 3.65 -33.99 6.88
N THR A 196 4.88 -34.07 7.42
CA THR A 196 5.37 -33.17 8.47
C THR A 196 5.66 -31.77 7.91
N GLY A 197 6.28 -31.70 6.73
CA GLY A 197 6.47 -30.47 5.96
C GLY A 197 5.14 -29.84 5.57
N ALA A 198 4.18 -30.63 5.06
CA ALA A 198 2.87 -30.12 4.66
C ALA A 198 2.09 -29.56 5.86
N ARG A 199 2.19 -30.22 7.03
CA ARG A 199 1.61 -29.68 8.28
C ARG A 199 2.25 -28.37 8.70
N ARG A 200 3.59 -28.28 8.69
CA ARG A 200 4.31 -27.03 8.99
C ARG A 200 3.92 -25.90 8.04
N ALA A 201 3.76 -26.20 6.74
CA ALA A 201 3.33 -25.22 5.75
C ALA A 201 1.92 -24.69 6.04
N ILE A 202 0.97 -25.55 6.44
CA ILE A 202 -0.37 -25.12 6.89
C ILE A 202 -0.30 -24.23 8.12
N ASP A 203 0.51 -24.61 9.12
CA ASP A 203 0.63 -23.85 10.37
C ASP A 203 1.25 -22.46 10.10
N ALA A 204 2.31 -22.38 9.28
CA ALA A 204 2.90 -21.12 8.84
C ALA A 204 1.91 -20.25 8.04
N HIS A 205 1.13 -20.87 7.15
CA HIS A 205 0.09 -20.16 6.38
C HIS A 205 -1.03 -19.63 7.28
N ALA A 206 -1.36 -20.34 8.37
CA ALA A 206 -2.33 -19.86 9.37
C ALA A 206 -1.82 -18.62 10.11
N ASP A 207 -0.51 -18.48 10.32
CA ASP A 207 0.08 -17.29 10.92
C ASP A 207 0.01 -16.06 10.00
N ILE A 208 0.11 -16.24 8.69
CA ILE A 208 -0.14 -15.16 7.71
C ILE A 208 -1.56 -14.62 7.88
N ASN A 209 -2.57 -15.49 8.06
CA ASN A 209 -3.95 -15.06 8.29
C ASN A 209 -4.11 -14.21 9.55
N LYS A 210 -3.41 -14.58 10.64
CA LYS A 210 -3.42 -13.80 11.88
C LYS A 210 -2.81 -12.41 11.66
N ARG A 211 -1.77 -12.30 10.83
CA ARG A 211 -1.16 -11.00 10.45
C ARG A 211 -2.08 -10.17 9.56
N LEU A 212 -2.78 -10.80 8.62
CA LEU A 212 -3.73 -10.16 7.71
C LEU A 212 -4.97 -9.63 8.44
N ALA A 213 -5.49 -10.39 9.42
CA ALA A 213 -6.59 -9.98 10.28
C ALA A 213 -6.25 -8.78 11.20
N LYS A 214 -4.97 -8.49 11.40
CA LYS A 214 -4.47 -7.35 12.19
C LYS A 214 -4.13 -6.13 11.33
N VAL A 215 -4.51 -6.10 10.05
CA VAL A 215 -4.34 -4.92 9.19
C VAL A 215 -5.54 -3.99 9.44
N PRO A 216 -5.34 -2.76 9.95
CA PRO A 216 -6.43 -1.88 10.43
C PRO A 216 -7.09 -1.10 9.28
N VAL A 217 -7.63 -1.79 8.28
CA VAL A 217 -8.26 -1.15 7.11
C VAL A 217 -9.49 -0.32 7.50
N ASP A 218 -10.37 -0.86 8.33
CA ASP A 218 -11.61 -0.17 8.75
C ASP A 218 -11.33 1.12 9.53
N GLU A 219 -10.28 1.12 10.36
CA GLU A 219 -9.85 2.29 11.11
C GLU A 219 -9.29 3.38 10.17
N LEU A 220 -8.46 2.99 9.20
CA LEU A 220 -7.94 3.90 8.18
C LEU A 220 -9.08 4.51 7.35
N GLU A 221 -10.06 3.70 6.93
CA GLU A 221 -11.24 4.19 6.18
C GLU A 221 -12.06 5.17 7.02
N ALA A 222 -12.32 4.88 8.29
CA ALA A 222 -13.06 5.76 9.18
C ALA A 222 -12.33 7.09 9.44
N GLN A 223 -11.00 7.07 9.61
CA GLN A 223 -10.18 8.27 9.70
C GLN A 223 -10.20 9.06 8.38
N GLY A 224 -10.11 8.35 7.26
CA GLY A 224 -10.14 8.93 5.92
C GLY A 224 -11.44 9.63 5.58
N GLU A 225 -12.59 9.05 5.93
CA GLU A 225 -13.88 9.69 5.72
C GLU A 225 -14.00 11.00 6.52
N ARG A 226 -13.45 11.06 7.75
CA ARG A 226 -13.43 12.31 8.53
C ARG A 226 -12.58 13.38 7.85
N VAL A 227 -11.41 13.02 7.30
CA VAL A 227 -10.54 13.98 6.58
C VAL A 227 -11.22 14.46 5.30
N VAL A 228 -11.83 13.55 4.54
CA VAL A 228 -12.59 13.87 3.33
C VAL A 228 -13.71 14.87 3.62
N GLN A 229 -14.52 14.61 4.66
CA GLN A 229 -15.60 15.52 5.06
C GLN A 229 -15.09 16.92 5.42
N ARG A 230 -13.96 17.00 6.13
CA ARG A 230 -13.34 18.29 6.47
C ARG A 230 -12.80 19.01 5.24
N LEU A 231 -12.19 18.29 4.28
CA LEU A 231 -11.71 18.87 3.01
C LEU A 231 -12.88 19.41 2.17
N GLU A 232 -13.97 18.65 2.06
CA GLU A 232 -15.16 19.06 1.30
C GLU A 232 -15.86 20.25 1.95
N SER A 233 -15.95 20.28 3.27
CA SER A 233 -16.51 21.41 4.02
C SER A 233 -15.69 22.69 3.82
N ALA A 234 -14.36 22.58 3.87
CA ALA A 234 -13.46 23.71 3.62
C ALA A 234 -13.57 24.21 2.17
N ALA A 235 -13.61 23.29 1.20
CA ALA A 235 -13.79 23.66 -0.21
C ALA A 235 -15.15 24.34 -0.46
N ALA A 236 -16.23 23.87 0.17
CA ALA A 236 -17.56 24.47 0.07
C ALA A 236 -17.59 25.89 0.67
N ALA A 237 -17.01 26.09 1.85
CA ALA A 237 -16.91 27.41 2.48
C ALA A 237 -16.15 28.41 1.60
N CYS A 238 -15.07 27.98 0.94
CA CYS A 238 -14.35 28.82 -0.02
C CYS A 238 -15.19 29.15 -1.27
N ALA A 239 -15.98 28.20 -1.77
CA ALA A 239 -16.83 28.39 -2.95
C ALA A 239 -18.00 29.35 -2.70
N GLU A 240 -18.66 29.25 -1.54
CA GLU A 240 -19.75 30.15 -1.14
C GLU A 240 -19.27 31.59 -1.01
N ALA A 241 -18.09 31.79 -0.41
CA ALA A 241 -17.49 33.12 -0.26
C ALA A 241 -17.08 33.77 -1.60
N SER A 242 -16.89 32.96 -2.65
CA SER A 242 -16.41 33.41 -3.96
C SER A 242 -17.54 33.72 -4.97
N GLY A 243 -18.81 33.66 -4.54
CA GLY A 243 -19.94 34.12 -5.37
C GLY A 243 -20.37 33.19 -6.50
N GLY A 244 -20.24 31.86 -6.34
CA GLY A 244 -20.91 30.86 -7.19
C GLY A 244 -20.32 30.65 -8.60
N GLY A 245 -19.22 31.31 -8.96
CA GLY A 245 -18.47 31.03 -10.18
C GLY A 245 -17.64 29.76 -10.04
N ALA A 246 -18.03 28.70 -10.75
CA ALA A 246 -17.39 27.38 -10.75
C ALA A 246 -16.00 27.37 -11.43
N THR A 247 -15.05 28.17 -10.94
CA THR A 247 -13.63 27.87 -11.12
C THR A 247 -13.25 26.86 -10.05
N GLU A 248 -12.77 25.67 -10.47
CA GLU A 248 -12.17 24.63 -9.62
C GLU A 248 -11.65 25.21 -8.31
N ALA A 249 -12.36 24.94 -7.21
CA ALA A 249 -12.18 25.62 -5.94
C ALA A 249 -10.69 25.77 -5.61
N ALA A 250 -10.32 27.02 -5.29
CA ALA A 250 -9.03 27.52 -4.86
C ALA A 250 -8.56 26.91 -3.53
N PHE A 251 -8.75 25.60 -3.33
CA PHE A 251 -8.42 24.92 -2.09
C PHE A 251 -7.27 23.95 -2.33
N HIS A 252 -6.05 24.46 -2.32
CA HIS A 252 -4.82 23.68 -2.45
C HIS A 252 -4.43 23.01 -1.13
N CYS A 253 -5.35 22.26 -0.53
CA CYS A 253 -5.05 21.42 0.63
C CYS A 253 -4.95 19.94 0.25
N GLY A 254 -5.65 19.52 -0.81
CA GLY A 254 -5.61 18.15 -1.32
C GLY A 254 -6.85 17.83 -2.14
N SER A 255 -6.85 16.69 -2.81
CA SER A 255 -8.01 16.21 -3.58
C SER A 255 -8.77 15.14 -2.78
N PRO A 256 -10.04 15.38 -2.39
CA PRO A 256 -10.88 14.35 -1.77
C PRO A 256 -11.00 13.10 -2.65
N ALA A 257 -11.04 13.26 -3.97
CA ALA A 257 -11.10 12.16 -4.92
C ALA A 257 -9.82 11.32 -4.89
N ALA A 258 -8.65 11.96 -4.84
CA ALA A 258 -7.37 11.26 -4.72
C ALA A 258 -7.27 10.49 -3.39
N LEU A 259 -7.75 11.08 -2.30
CA LEU A 259 -7.77 10.40 -1.00
C LEU A 259 -8.69 9.19 -1.02
N ARG A 260 -9.92 9.33 -1.54
CA ARG A 260 -10.85 8.19 -1.71
C ARG A 260 -10.26 7.09 -2.58
N ALA A 261 -9.58 7.45 -3.67
CA ALA A 261 -8.90 6.48 -4.54
C ALA A 261 -7.83 5.69 -3.77
N GLN A 262 -7.03 6.37 -2.94
CA GLN A 262 -6.01 5.72 -2.12
C GLN A 262 -6.61 4.76 -1.07
N LEU A 263 -7.65 5.17 -0.36
CA LEU A 263 -8.37 4.30 0.58
C LEU A 263 -8.97 3.08 -0.13
N SER A 264 -9.52 3.29 -1.34
CA SER A 264 -10.06 2.20 -2.15
C SER A 264 -8.99 1.21 -2.59
N ALA A 265 -7.76 1.69 -2.85
CA ALA A 265 -6.63 0.84 -3.18
C ALA A 265 -6.24 -0.06 -1.99
N VAL A 266 -6.15 0.51 -0.77
CA VAL A 266 -5.87 -0.27 0.46
C VAL A 266 -6.92 -1.37 0.66
N ARG A 267 -8.21 -1.01 0.56
CA ARG A 267 -9.30 -1.99 0.70
C ARG A 267 -9.23 -3.09 -0.36
N SER A 268 -8.97 -2.71 -1.61
CA SER A 268 -8.84 -3.66 -2.72
C SER A 268 -7.66 -4.62 -2.51
N ALA A 269 -6.50 -4.10 -2.11
CA ALA A 269 -5.31 -4.90 -1.81
C ALA A 269 -5.56 -5.87 -0.64
N HIS A 270 -6.23 -5.42 0.43
CA HIS A 270 -6.59 -6.28 1.56
C HIS A 270 -7.54 -7.41 1.17
N ALA A 271 -8.60 -7.09 0.41
CA ALA A 271 -9.52 -8.09 -0.13
C ALA A 271 -8.81 -9.09 -1.07
N HIS A 272 -7.89 -8.59 -1.89
CA HIS A 272 -7.08 -9.43 -2.77
C HIS A 272 -6.16 -10.37 -1.99
N ALA A 273 -5.45 -9.86 -0.99
CA ALA A 273 -4.60 -10.67 -0.10
C ALA A 273 -5.40 -11.78 0.60
N HIS A 274 -6.61 -11.48 1.08
CA HIS A 274 -7.50 -12.49 1.65
C HIS A 274 -7.88 -13.57 0.64
N LYS A 275 -8.21 -13.19 -0.59
CA LYS A 275 -8.56 -14.13 -1.66
C LYS A 275 -7.39 -15.03 -2.03
N LEU A 276 -6.19 -14.48 -2.19
CA LEU A 276 -4.97 -15.24 -2.45
C LEU A 276 -4.69 -16.22 -1.30
N TRP A 277 -4.79 -15.74 -0.06
CA TRP A 277 -4.59 -16.58 1.12
C TRP A 277 -5.58 -17.76 1.16
N GLN A 278 -6.87 -17.51 0.89
CA GLN A 278 -7.90 -18.56 0.86
C GLN A 278 -7.62 -19.59 -0.23
N HIS A 279 -7.25 -19.14 -1.42
CA HIS A 279 -6.90 -20.02 -2.53
C HIS A 279 -5.69 -20.90 -2.17
N LYS A 280 -4.63 -20.29 -1.64
CA LYS A 280 -3.41 -21.00 -1.24
C LYS A 280 -3.67 -21.99 -0.10
N LYS A 281 -4.52 -21.64 0.86
CA LYS A 281 -4.95 -22.55 1.94
C LYS A 281 -5.57 -23.82 1.36
N MET A 282 -6.50 -23.69 0.42
CA MET A 282 -7.12 -24.84 -0.24
C MET A 282 -6.07 -25.75 -0.88
N GLN A 283 -5.08 -25.16 -1.55
CA GLN A 283 -4.00 -25.90 -2.18
C GLN A 283 -3.10 -26.63 -1.16
N LEU A 284 -2.74 -25.98 -0.05
CA LEU A 284 -1.97 -26.59 1.03
C LEU A 284 -2.74 -27.73 1.71
N ASP A 285 -4.05 -27.56 1.93
CA ASP A 285 -4.91 -28.60 2.49
C ASP A 285 -4.98 -29.83 1.55
N GLN A 286 -5.06 -29.62 0.24
CA GLN A 286 -4.97 -30.70 -0.75
C GLN A 286 -3.57 -31.35 -0.77
N CYS A 287 -2.50 -30.56 -0.71
CA CYS A 287 -1.14 -31.11 -0.60
C CYS A 287 -1.00 -32.02 0.62
N PHE A 288 -1.47 -31.58 1.79
CA PHE A 288 -1.45 -32.40 3.01
C PHE A 288 -2.26 -33.69 2.87
N GLN A 289 -3.44 -33.63 2.23
CA GLN A 289 -4.26 -34.83 1.96
C GLN A 289 -3.54 -35.82 1.04
N LEU A 290 -2.86 -35.33 -0.01
CA LEU A 290 -2.05 -36.17 -0.89
C LEU A 290 -0.93 -36.87 -0.12
N ARG A 291 -0.19 -36.13 0.72
CA ARG A 291 0.94 -36.69 1.49
C ARG A 291 0.49 -37.75 2.49
N LEU A 292 -0.66 -37.55 3.15
CA LEU A 292 -1.24 -38.58 4.01
C LEU A 292 -1.63 -39.83 3.22
N PHE A 293 -2.29 -39.64 2.08
CA PHE A 293 -2.69 -40.74 1.22
C PHE A 293 -1.49 -41.54 0.69
N GLU A 294 -0.45 -40.86 0.22
CA GLU A 294 0.78 -41.50 -0.25
C GLU A 294 1.46 -42.29 0.87
N GLN A 295 1.54 -41.73 2.08
CA GLN A 295 2.10 -42.41 3.24
C GLN A 295 1.29 -43.67 3.61
N ASP A 296 -0.04 -43.60 3.56
CA ASP A 296 -0.92 -44.75 3.82
C ASP A 296 -0.76 -45.84 2.74
N CYS A 297 -0.66 -45.42 1.47
CA CYS A 297 -0.38 -46.33 0.34
C CYS A 297 0.98 -47.00 0.48
N GLU A 298 2.03 -46.25 0.82
CA GLU A 298 3.39 -46.76 0.99
C GLU A 298 3.46 -47.79 2.11
N LYS A 299 2.92 -47.47 3.29
CA LYS A 299 2.84 -48.41 4.41
C LYS A 299 2.10 -49.70 4.03
N MET A 300 1.03 -49.58 3.26
CA MET A 300 0.24 -50.74 2.86
C MET A 300 0.97 -51.57 1.77
N LEU A 301 1.66 -50.93 0.83
CA LEU A 301 2.49 -51.61 -0.15
C LEU A 301 3.68 -52.33 0.51
N GLU A 302 4.35 -51.68 1.45
CA GLU A 302 5.43 -52.28 2.24
C GLU A 302 4.93 -53.50 3.03
N TRP A 303 3.77 -53.38 3.69
CA TRP A 303 3.13 -54.51 4.35
C TRP A 303 2.86 -55.67 3.39
N ILE A 304 2.33 -55.40 2.19
CA ILE A 304 2.08 -56.42 1.16
C ILE A 304 3.40 -57.10 0.75
N VAL A 305 4.45 -56.34 0.51
CA VAL A 305 5.77 -56.86 0.11
C VAL A 305 6.37 -57.73 1.21
N ASN A 306 6.32 -57.28 2.46
CA ASN A 306 6.85 -58.02 3.61
C ASN A 306 6.11 -59.36 3.81
N HIS A 307 4.77 -59.33 3.74
CA HIS A 307 3.95 -60.53 3.87
C HIS A 307 4.15 -61.49 2.69
N ARG A 308 4.26 -60.97 1.46
CA ARG A 308 4.57 -61.78 0.27
C ARG A 308 5.93 -62.46 0.39
N THR A 309 6.94 -61.71 0.81
CA THR A 309 8.31 -62.22 0.95
C THR A 309 8.38 -63.32 2.00
N ALA A 310 7.73 -63.10 3.15
CA ALA A 310 7.62 -64.10 4.21
C ALA A 310 6.90 -65.38 3.74
N PHE A 311 5.80 -65.22 3.01
CA PHE A 311 5.05 -66.36 2.45
C PHE A 311 5.88 -67.15 1.42
N LEU A 312 6.52 -66.46 0.47
CA LEU A 312 7.32 -67.10 -0.58
C LEU A 312 8.54 -67.85 -0.03
N ALA A 313 9.07 -67.45 1.13
CA ALA A 313 10.21 -68.12 1.76
C ALA A 313 9.89 -69.56 2.21
N THR A 314 8.65 -69.85 2.59
CA THR A 314 8.25 -71.15 3.16
C THR A 314 7.14 -71.87 2.37
N TYR A 315 6.56 -71.23 1.34
CA TYR A 315 5.40 -71.71 0.60
C TYR A 315 5.57 -73.09 -0.08
N VAL A 316 6.78 -73.48 -0.47
CA VAL A 316 7.06 -74.82 -1.06
C VAL A 316 7.53 -75.85 -0.03
N GLU A 317 7.68 -75.46 1.24
CA GLU A 317 8.13 -76.35 2.29
C GLU A 317 6.98 -77.19 2.88
N ILE A 318 7.21 -78.49 3.02
CA ILE A 318 6.25 -79.44 3.64
C ILE A 318 6.69 -79.81 5.07
N GLY A 319 7.95 -79.53 5.43
CA GLY A 319 8.55 -79.90 6.70
C GLY A 319 9.07 -81.34 6.71
N ARG A 320 10.22 -81.58 7.36
CA ARG A 320 10.87 -82.91 7.43
C ARG A 320 10.37 -83.78 8.60
N SER A 321 9.42 -83.29 9.38
CA SER A 321 8.82 -83.96 10.52
C SER A 321 7.38 -83.49 10.73
N CYS A 322 6.58 -84.25 11.47
CA CYS A 322 5.21 -83.84 11.83
C CYS A 322 5.18 -82.50 12.59
N SER A 323 6.17 -82.27 13.46
CA SER A 323 6.29 -80.99 14.18
C SER A 323 6.61 -79.82 13.25
N ALA A 324 7.51 -80.02 12.29
CA ALA A 324 7.84 -78.99 11.30
C ALA A 324 6.65 -78.69 10.38
N ALA A 325 5.92 -79.71 9.92
CA ALA A 325 4.72 -79.57 9.11
C ALA A 325 3.61 -78.79 9.84
N LYS A 326 3.36 -79.10 11.12
CA LYS A 326 2.40 -78.36 11.96
C LYS A 326 2.78 -76.89 12.12
N ARG A 327 4.06 -76.58 12.36
CA ARG A 327 4.55 -75.20 12.46
C ARG A 327 4.29 -74.42 11.16
N LEU A 328 4.62 -75.01 10.01
CA LEU A 328 4.38 -74.41 8.69
C LEU A 328 2.87 -74.17 8.44
N GLN A 329 2.02 -75.11 8.85
CA GLN A 329 0.57 -74.97 8.77
C GLN A 329 0.06 -73.80 9.63
N GLU A 330 0.55 -73.66 10.87
CA GLU A 330 0.20 -72.55 11.76
C GLU A 330 0.67 -71.20 11.21
N GLU A 331 1.88 -71.12 10.66
CA GLU A 331 2.40 -69.91 10.01
C GLU A 331 1.54 -69.51 8.81
N HIS A 332 1.15 -70.47 7.97
CA HIS A 332 0.24 -70.23 6.85
C HIS A 332 -1.15 -69.75 7.32
N ALA A 333 -1.71 -70.37 8.37
CA ALA A 333 -2.99 -69.96 8.95
C ALA A 333 -2.94 -68.53 9.51
N ARG A 334 -1.83 -68.15 10.17
CA ARG A 334 -1.61 -66.78 10.66
C ARG A 334 -1.52 -65.77 9.52
N PHE A 335 -0.82 -66.11 8.44
CA PHE A 335 -0.75 -65.28 7.24
C PHE A 335 -2.14 -65.07 6.61
N ALA A 336 -2.92 -66.14 6.42
CA ALA A 336 -4.27 -66.06 5.86
C ALA A 336 -5.21 -65.22 6.74
N ALA A 337 -5.12 -65.38 8.07
CA ALA A 337 -5.85 -64.57 9.03
C ALA A 337 -5.44 -63.08 8.98
N ALA A 338 -4.15 -62.78 8.83
CA ALA A 338 -3.65 -61.41 8.70
C ALA A 338 -4.16 -60.73 7.42
N CYS A 339 -4.14 -61.44 6.29
CA CYS A 339 -4.69 -60.97 5.02
C CYS A 339 -6.19 -60.69 5.11
N THR A 340 -6.97 -61.64 5.61
CA THR A 340 -8.44 -61.53 5.66
C THR A 340 -8.95 -60.58 6.75
N GLY A 341 -8.35 -60.61 7.94
CA GLY A 341 -8.77 -59.84 9.11
C GLY A 341 -8.24 -58.41 9.14
N GLY A 342 -7.02 -58.15 8.67
CA GLY A 342 -6.37 -56.83 8.76
C GLY A 342 -6.06 -56.19 7.40
N GLY A 343 -5.55 -56.97 6.45
CA GLY A 343 -5.13 -56.47 5.13
C GLY A 343 -6.30 -55.96 4.28
N ARG A 344 -7.33 -56.80 4.08
CA ARG A 344 -8.53 -56.46 3.28
C ARG A 344 -9.22 -55.17 3.72
N PRO A 345 -9.60 -54.97 5.01
CA PRO A 345 -10.26 -53.74 5.44
C PRO A 345 -9.35 -52.52 5.34
N SER A 346 -8.03 -52.68 5.56
CA SER A 346 -7.08 -51.57 5.45
C SER A 346 -6.93 -51.08 4.00
N VAL A 347 -6.78 -51.99 3.04
CA VAL A 347 -6.76 -51.65 1.61
C VAL A 347 -8.07 -50.99 1.18
N ALA A 348 -9.22 -51.54 1.60
CA ALA A 348 -10.52 -50.96 1.30
C ALA A 348 -10.65 -49.52 1.85
N ARG A 349 -10.12 -49.24 3.05
CA ARG A 349 -10.11 -47.90 3.64
C ARG A 349 -9.25 -46.92 2.83
N VAL A 350 -8.06 -47.33 2.39
CA VAL A 350 -7.16 -46.50 1.58
C VAL A 350 -7.77 -46.22 0.21
N THR A 351 -8.33 -47.22 -0.48
CA THR A 351 -9.03 -46.99 -1.76
C THR A 351 -10.27 -46.10 -1.57
N ALA A 352 -11.05 -46.30 -0.50
CA ALA A 352 -12.18 -45.42 -0.22
C ALA A 352 -11.74 -43.96 0.02
N ALA A 353 -10.58 -43.74 0.64
CA ALA A 353 -10.00 -42.42 0.76
C ALA A 353 -9.63 -41.82 -0.60
N ALA A 354 -9.00 -42.61 -1.49
CA ALA A 354 -8.69 -42.18 -2.86
C ALA A 354 -9.94 -41.72 -3.62
N ARG A 355 -11.03 -42.49 -3.56
CA ARG A 355 -12.31 -42.14 -4.21
C ARG A 355 -12.88 -40.83 -3.67
N ARG A 356 -12.90 -40.65 -2.36
CA ARG A 356 -13.36 -39.39 -1.74
C ARG A 356 -12.53 -38.18 -2.16
N LEU A 357 -11.22 -38.35 -2.36
CA LEU A 357 -10.35 -37.27 -2.84
C LEU A 357 -10.63 -36.98 -4.32
N ALA A 358 -10.83 -38.00 -5.15
CA ALA A 358 -11.22 -37.84 -6.55
C ALA A 358 -12.58 -37.14 -6.69
N ASP A 359 -13.59 -37.54 -5.91
CA ASP A 359 -14.93 -36.92 -5.91
C ASP A 359 -14.89 -35.41 -5.58
N LYS A 360 -13.93 -35.00 -4.76
CA LYS A 360 -13.67 -33.60 -4.40
C LYS A 360 -12.88 -32.83 -5.47
N ARG A 361 -12.58 -33.44 -6.61
CA ARG A 361 -11.76 -32.87 -7.71
C ARG A 361 -10.39 -32.40 -7.21
N HIS A 362 -9.75 -33.24 -6.42
CA HIS A 362 -8.40 -32.99 -5.90
C HIS A 362 -7.41 -32.76 -7.05
N TYR A 363 -6.49 -31.79 -6.94
CA TYR A 363 -5.58 -31.44 -8.05
C TYR A 363 -4.74 -32.64 -8.56
N ALA A 364 -4.40 -33.56 -7.65
CA ALA A 364 -3.65 -34.78 -7.93
C ALA A 364 -4.52 -36.04 -8.20
N GLU A 365 -5.79 -35.88 -8.60
CA GLU A 365 -6.72 -37.01 -8.86
C GLU A 365 -6.10 -38.15 -9.72
N PRO A 366 -5.40 -37.89 -10.84
CA PRO A 366 -4.83 -38.96 -11.67
C PRO A 366 -3.81 -39.80 -10.90
N GLN A 367 -2.95 -39.14 -10.11
CA GLN A 367 -1.92 -39.80 -9.31
C GLN A 367 -2.55 -40.61 -8.17
N ILE A 368 -3.51 -40.03 -7.45
CA ILE A 368 -4.23 -40.69 -6.35
C ILE A 368 -4.92 -41.96 -6.86
N THR A 369 -5.60 -41.88 -7.99
CA THR A 369 -6.31 -43.01 -8.61
C THR A 369 -5.35 -44.09 -9.07
N ALA A 370 -4.23 -43.71 -9.70
CA ALA A 370 -3.22 -44.67 -10.15
C ALA A 370 -2.58 -45.45 -8.97
N LEU A 371 -2.25 -44.75 -7.88
CA LEU A 371 -1.71 -45.37 -6.67
C LEU A 371 -2.73 -46.31 -6.00
N ALA A 372 -4.00 -45.90 -5.91
CA ALA A 372 -5.07 -46.74 -5.37
C ALA A 372 -5.23 -48.04 -6.18
N HIS A 373 -5.27 -47.95 -7.52
CA HIS A 373 -5.35 -49.13 -8.38
C HIS A 373 -4.11 -50.04 -8.27
N ARG A 374 -2.92 -49.45 -8.16
CA ARG A 374 -1.68 -50.21 -7.93
C ARG A 374 -1.75 -50.98 -6.62
N LEU A 375 -2.21 -50.33 -5.55
CA LEU A 375 -2.38 -50.96 -4.24
C LEU A 375 -3.39 -52.11 -4.28
N GLU A 376 -4.57 -51.89 -4.88
CA GLU A 376 -5.58 -52.94 -5.04
C GLU A 376 -5.07 -54.14 -5.83
N ARG A 377 -4.32 -53.89 -6.91
CA ARG A 377 -3.73 -54.95 -7.74
C ARG A 377 -2.70 -55.76 -6.96
N ALA A 378 -1.80 -55.08 -6.24
CA ALA A 378 -0.79 -55.72 -5.40
C ALA A 378 -1.45 -56.59 -4.31
N TYR A 379 -2.50 -56.09 -3.67
CA TYR A 379 -3.23 -56.85 -2.67
C TYR A 379 -3.94 -58.06 -3.25
N LYS A 380 -4.63 -57.91 -4.40
CA LYS A 380 -5.27 -59.03 -5.10
C LYS A 380 -4.27 -60.14 -5.44
N GLN A 381 -3.08 -59.78 -5.90
CA GLN A 381 -2.00 -60.74 -6.20
C GLN A 381 -1.51 -61.47 -4.94
N LEU A 382 -1.40 -60.77 -3.79
CA LEU A 382 -1.05 -61.40 -2.52
C LEU A 382 -2.13 -62.37 -2.04
N SER A 383 -3.41 -62.01 -2.17
CA SER A 383 -4.54 -62.82 -1.67
C SER A 383 -4.92 -64.01 -2.56
N ALA A 384 -4.36 -64.10 -3.77
CA ALA A 384 -4.65 -65.15 -4.74
C ALA A 384 -3.69 -66.34 -4.66
N GLY A 385 -2.53 -66.17 -4.01
CA GLY A 385 -1.62 -67.26 -3.63
C GLY A 385 -1.84 -67.66 -2.18
#